data_AF-A0AAV4GW69-F1
#
_entry.id   AF-A0AAV4GW69-F1
#
_cell.length_a   1.000
_cell.length_b   1.000
_cell.length_c   1.000
_cell.angle_alpha   90.00
_cell.angle_beta   90.00
_cell.angle_gamma   90.00
#
_symmetry.space_group_name_H-M   'P 1'
#
loop_
_entity.id
_entity.type
_entity.pdbx_description
1 polymer ?
#
loop_
_entity_poly.entity_id
_entity_poly.type
_entity_poly.pdbx_seq_one_letter_code
_entity_poly.pdbx_strand_id
1 'polypeptide(L)'
;MVACSTNSGTARCPFHRHPSTWAQGDSLSPVFFIIYLEQALKNLRSTFDSPSNTTEAHLPNEIVYADDIDFSGNQPVNVKKIEETLKVHKLKVNVDKTEHTSVRKHSEEWKTSKKVGSLLGSKEDIEHRKHLSNIALNKMEQICTERTKPSSAQELSFITH
;
A
#
# COMPACT_ATOMS: atom_id res chain seq x y z
N MET A 1 1.97 11.40 -16.14
CA MET A 1 1.65 12.61 -16.91
C MET A 1 1.89 12.28 -18.38
N VAL A 2 0.85 12.01 -19.16
CA VAL A 2 0.98 11.77 -20.60
C VAL A 2 0.56 13.06 -21.30
N ALA A 3 1.52 13.76 -21.88
CA ALA A 3 1.25 14.97 -22.64
C ALA A 3 0.60 14.59 -23.98
N CYS A 4 -0.62 15.06 -24.23
CA CYS A 4 -1.27 14.97 -25.52
C CYS A 4 -0.93 16.27 -26.28
N SER A 5 -0.18 16.17 -27.38
CA SER A 5 0.11 17.30 -28.26
C SER A 5 -1.12 17.61 -29.10
N THR A 6 -1.62 18.85 -29.04
CA THR A 6 -2.79 19.28 -29.82
C THR A 6 -2.35 19.96 -31.10
N ASN A 7 -2.72 19.38 -32.24
CA ASN A 7 -2.87 20.12 -33.48
C ASN A 7 -4.20 19.75 -34.16
N SER A 8 -4.95 20.80 -34.49
CA SER A 8 -6.13 20.88 -35.37
C SER A 8 -7.29 19.89 -35.15
N GLY A 9 -8.41 20.41 -34.63
CA GLY A 9 -9.78 20.01 -34.99
C GLY A 9 -10.21 18.59 -34.66
N THR A 10 -11.01 18.44 -33.59
CA THR A 10 -11.62 17.20 -33.07
C THR A 10 -10.70 16.27 -32.26
N ALA A 11 -10.35 16.72 -31.06
CA ALA A 11 -9.79 15.83 -30.03
C ALA A 11 -10.88 14.88 -29.50
N ARG A 12 -11.14 13.76 -30.19
CA ARG A 12 -11.68 12.56 -29.54
C ARG A 12 -10.49 11.72 -29.11
N CYS A 13 -10.19 11.66 -27.83
CA CYS A 13 -9.35 10.60 -27.28
C CYS A 13 -10.20 9.31 -27.26
N PRO A 14 -10.05 8.35 -28.19
CA PRO A 14 -10.96 7.23 -28.28
C PRO A 14 -10.33 6.04 -27.57
N PHE A 15 -10.12 6.17 -26.26
CA PHE A 15 -9.80 5.03 -25.42
C PHE A 15 -10.81 4.99 -24.28
N HIS A 16 -11.91 4.31 -24.55
CA HIS A 16 -12.90 3.97 -23.53
C HIS A 16 -12.30 2.85 -22.68
N ARG A 17 -11.93 3.18 -21.45
CA ARG A 17 -11.45 2.17 -20.50
C ARG A 17 -12.62 1.24 -20.17
N HIS A 18 -12.35 -0.06 -20.11
CA HIS A 18 -13.36 -1.04 -19.71
C HIS A 18 -13.92 -0.65 -18.32
N PRO A 19 -15.24 -0.67 -18.09
CA PRO A 19 -15.88 -0.12 -16.88
C PRO A 19 -15.45 -0.79 -15.56
N SER A 20 -14.70 -1.90 -15.64
CA SER A 20 -14.14 -2.62 -14.49
C SER A 20 -12.72 -2.16 -14.09
N THR A 21 -12.10 -1.24 -14.83
CA THR A 21 -10.73 -0.81 -14.56
C THR A 21 -10.73 0.64 -14.12
N TRP A 22 -10.45 0.89 -12.85
CA TRP A 22 -10.33 2.24 -12.35
C TRP A 22 -9.09 2.95 -12.93
N ALA A 23 -9.15 4.27 -13.06
CA ALA A 23 -8.03 5.07 -13.53
C ALA A 23 -6.93 5.17 -12.49
N GLN A 24 -5.87 4.36 -12.62
CA GLN A 24 -4.65 4.56 -11.82
C GLN A 24 -4.12 5.99 -12.08
N GLY A 25 -4.02 6.78 -11.01
CA GLY A 25 -3.66 8.20 -11.06
C GLY A 25 -4.84 9.17 -11.00
N ASP A 26 -6.09 8.67 -11.00
CA ASP A 26 -7.27 9.45 -10.60
C ASP A 26 -7.32 9.55 -9.07
N SER A 27 -7.59 10.75 -8.54
CA SER A 27 -7.60 11.02 -7.10
C SER A 27 -8.77 10.37 -6.36
N LEU A 28 -9.88 10.07 -7.03
CA LEU A 28 -11.06 9.44 -6.43
C LEU A 28 -11.04 7.91 -6.55
N SER A 29 -10.28 7.37 -7.51
CA SER A 29 -10.15 5.92 -7.72
C SER A 29 -9.80 5.14 -6.44
N PRO A 30 -8.84 5.58 -5.60
CA PRO A 30 -8.51 4.85 -4.37
C PRO A 30 -9.70 4.80 -3.40
N VAL A 31 -10.43 5.91 -3.26
CA VAL A 31 -11.58 6.02 -2.34
C VAL A 31 -12.72 5.10 -2.80
N PHE A 32 -13.04 5.10 -4.09
CA PHE A 32 -14.07 4.21 -4.63
C PHE A 32 -13.70 2.74 -4.47
N PHE A 33 -12.42 2.39 -4.68
CA PHE A 33 -11.96 1.04 -4.47
C PHE A 33 -12.10 0.60 -3.00
N ILE A 34 -11.75 1.45 -2.04
CA ILE A 34 -11.91 1.15 -0.61
C ILE A 34 -13.38 0.90 -0.26
N ILE A 35 -14.30 1.75 -0.72
CA ILE A 35 -15.75 1.59 -0.48
C ILE A 35 -16.25 0.27 -1.10
N TYR A 36 -15.80 -0.04 -2.31
CA TYR A 36 -16.15 -1.27 -3.00
C TYR A 36 -15.64 -2.51 -2.26
N LEU A 37 -14.39 -2.47 -1.83
CA LEU A 37 -13.75 -3.55 -1.08
C LEU A 37 -14.46 -3.79 0.26
N GLU A 38 -14.81 -2.74 0.99
CA GLU A 38 -15.54 -2.87 2.26
C GLU A 38 -16.91 -3.53 2.07
N GLN A 39 -17.61 -3.26 0.97
CA GLN A 39 -18.87 -3.96 0.67
C GLN A 39 -18.64 -5.46 0.43
N ALA A 40 -17.56 -5.83 -0.24
CA ALA A 40 -17.19 -7.23 -0.44
C ALA A 40 -16.81 -7.90 0.90
N LEU A 41 -16.08 -7.20 1.78
CA LEU A 41 -15.70 -7.68 3.11
C LEU A 41 -16.91 -7.83 4.05
N LYS A 42 -17.91 -6.94 3.98
CA LYS A 42 -19.17 -7.11 4.72
C LYS A 42 -19.88 -8.41 4.35
N ASN A 43 -19.93 -8.72 3.06
CA ASN A 43 -20.51 -9.97 2.57
C ASN A 43 -19.67 -11.18 3.00
N LEU A 44 -18.35 -11.04 3.05
CA LEU A 44 -17.45 -12.05 3.63
C LEU A 44 -17.79 -12.31 5.10
N ARG A 45 -17.84 -11.28 5.95
CA ARG A 45 -18.20 -11.38 7.37
C ARG A 45 -19.53 -12.10 7.57
N SER A 46 -20.59 -11.71 6.83
CA SER A 46 -21.89 -12.39 6.91
C SER A 46 -21.86 -13.88 6.51
N THR A 47 -20.97 -14.27 5.61
CA THR A 47 -20.79 -15.66 5.16
C THR A 47 -20.05 -16.51 6.20
N PHE A 48 -19.25 -15.89 7.07
CA PHE A 48 -18.55 -16.55 8.17
C PHE A 48 -19.37 -16.56 9.46
N ASP A 49 -20.11 -15.48 9.74
CA ASP A 49 -20.96 -15.34 10.95
C ASP A 49 -22.30 -16.09 10.87
N SER A 50 -22.61 -16.72 9.74
CA SER A 50 -23.82 -17.53 9.62
C SER A 50 -23.76 -18.75 10.57
N PRO A 51 -24.84 -19.02 11.33
CA PRO A 51 -24.87 -20.09 12.33
C PRO A 51 -24.97 -21.47 11.65
N SER A 52 -23.89 -21.93 11.03
CA SER A 52 -23.67 -23.37 10.89
C SER A 52 -23.23 -23.90 12.25
N ASN A 53 -23.85 -24.99 12.73
CA ASN A 53 -23.77 -25.59 14.08
C ASN A 53 -22.36 -26.05 14.55
N THR A 54 -21.29 -25.37 14.18
CA THR A 54 -19.90 -25.69 14.51
C THR A 54 -19.23 -24.44 15.07
N THR A 55 -18.73 -24.55 16.29
CA THR A 55 -17.98 -23.58 17.11
C THR A 55 -16.68 -23.03 16.49
N GLU A 56 -16.52 -23.10 15.17
CA GLU A 56 -15.24 -23.02 14.45
C GLU A 56 -15.15 -21.83 13.45
N ALA A 57 -16.20 -21.05 13.22
CA ALA A 57 -16.29 -20.25 11.99
C ALA A 57 -16.40 -18.72 12.14
N HIS A 58 -16.03 -18.11 13.27
CA HIS A 58 -15.94 -16.64 13.31
C HIS A 58 -14.74 -16.16 12.48
N LEU A 59 -14.94 -15.15 11.63
CA LEU A 59 -13.87 -14.56 10.84
C LEU A 59 -12.81 -13.93 11.76
N PRO A 60 -11.52 -14.28 11.67
CA PRO A 60 -10.51 -13.67 12.52
C PRO A 60 -10.33 -12.17 12.27
N ASN A 61 -9.61 -11.51 13.17
CA ASN A 61 -9.39 -10.06 13.08
C ASN A 61 -8.70 -9.70 11.76
N GLU A 62 -9.33 -8.79 11.02
CA GLU A 62 -8.86 -8.30 9.72
C GLU A 62 -7.92 -7.11 9.91
N ILE A 63 -6.81 -7.11 9.17
CA ILE A 63 -5.92 -5.97 9.01
C ILE A 63 -5.92 -5.65 7.51
N VAL A 64 -6.35 -4.43 7.15
CA VAL A 64 -6.55 -4.05 5.75
C VAL A 64 -5.71 -2.83 5.42
N TYR A 65 -4.95 -2.91 4.32
CA TYR A 65 -4.19 -1.80 3.76
C TYR A 65 -4.30 -1.81 2.23
N ALA A 66 -5.03 -0.86 1.66
CA ALA A 66 -5.34 -0.82 0.23
C ALA A 66 -5.97 -2.14 -0.27
N ASP A 67 -5.28 -2.91 -1.11
CA ASP A 67 -5.68 -4.23 -1.60
C ASP A 67 -5.11 -5.40 -0.77
N ASP A 68 -4.15 -5.14 0.12
CA ASP A 68 -3.60 -6.14 1.03
C ASP A 68 -4.54 -6.36 2.23
N ILE A 69 -4.95 -7.61 2.43
CA ILE A 69 -5.81 -8.04 3.54
C ILE A 69 -5.12 -9.19 4.25
N ASP A 70 -4.86 -9.00 5.54
CA ASP A 70 -4.33 -10.01 6.45
C ASP A 70 -5.39 -10.41 7.47
N PHE A 71 -5.45 -11.71 7.77
CA PHE A 71 -6.30 -12.25 8.83
C PHE A 71 -5.44 -12.76 9.98
N SER A 72 -5.77 -12.33 11.20
CA SER A 72 -5.04 -12.68 12.42
C SER A 72 -5.95 -13.37 13.43
N GLY A 73 -5.56 -14.57 13.86
CA GLY A 73 -6.32 -15.35 14.82
C GLY A 73 -5.63 -16.63 15.22
N ASN A 74 -6.30 -17.40 16.08
CA ASN A 74 -5.78 -18.67 16.60
C ASN A 74 -5.95 -19.83 15.61
N GLN A 75 -6.90 -19.72 14.68
CA GLN A 75 -7.19 -20.74 13.68
C GLN A 75 -6.85 -20.23 12.28
N PRO A 76 -6.34 -21.12 11.40
CA PRO A 76 -6.08 -20.76 10.01
C PRO A 76 -7.39 -20.46 9.29
N VAL A 77 -7.41 -19.39 8.50
CA VAL A 77 -8.60 -19.05 7.71
C VAL A 77 -8.66 -19.90 6.45
N ASN A 78 -9.86 -20.33 6.09
CA ASN A 78 -10.10 -21.02 4.84
C ASN A 78 -10.01 -20.06 3.64
N VAL A 79 -8.82 -19.95 3.06
CA VAL A 79 -8.53 -19.08 1.90
C VAL A 79 -9.44 -19.35 0.69
N LYS A 80 -9.82 -20.63 0.47
CA LYS A 80 -10.72 -20.99 -0.65
C LYS A 80 -12.11 -20.36 -0.49
N LYS A 81 -12.65 -20.39 0.73
CA LYS A 81 -13.95 -19.77 1.04
C LYS A 81 -13.90 -18.25 0.85
N ILE A 82 -12.77 -17.62 1.19
CA ILE A 82 -12.55 -16.19 0.94
C ILE A 82 -12.54 -15.92 -0.57
N GLU A 83 -11.76 -16.69 -1.34
CA GLU A 83 -11.65 -16.53 -2.78
C GLU A 83 -13.02 -16.65 -3.47
N GLU A 84 -13.81 -17.67 -3.11
CA GLU A 84 -15.16 -17.87 -3.63
C GLU A 84 -16.08 -16.68 -3.35
N THR A 85 -16.03 -16.14 -2.13
CA THR A 85 -16.88 -15.01 -1.72
C THR A 85 -16.46 -13.71 -2.41
N LEU A 86 -15.16 -13.47 -2.57
CA LEU A 86 -14.63 -12.30 -3.25
C LEU A 86 -14.83 -12.36 -4.78
N LYS A 87 -14.83 -13.56 -5.36
CA LYS A 87 -15.08 -13.77 -6.78
C LYS A 87 -16.48 -13.33 -7.22
N VAL A 88 -17.48 -13.43 -6.33
CA VAL A 88 -18.83 -12.86 -6.55
C VAL A 88 -18.76 -11.35 -6.81
N HIS A 89 -17.83 -10.67 -6.14
CA HIS A 89 -17.54 -9.25 -6.29
C HIS A 89 -16.52 -8.97 -7.40
N LYS A 90 -16.29 -9.91 -8.33
CA LYS A 90 -15.30 -9.76 -9.42
C LYS A 90 -13.88 -9.40 -8.91
N LEU A 91 -13.59 -9.69 -7.64
CA LEU A 91 -12.27 -9.54 -7.05
C LEU A 91 -11.53 -10.87 -7.19
N LYS A 92 -10.28 -10.81 -7.65
CA LYS A 92 -9.41 -11.98 -7.81
C LYS A 92 -8.33 -11.92 -6.75
N VAL A 93 -8.27 -12.95 -5.90
CA VAL A 93 -7.18 -13.11 -4.94
C VAL A 93 -5.91 -13.54 -5.67
N ASN A 94 -4.78 -12.94 -5.32
CA ASN A 94 -3.48 -13.35 -5.83
C ASN A 94 -2.89 -14.45 -4.93
N VAL A 95 -3.17 -15.71 -5.30
CA VAL A 95 -2.74 -16.88 -4.53
C VAL A 95 -1.21 -16.96 -4.43
N ASP A 96 -0.48 -16.56 -5.48
CA ASP A 96 0.99 -16.59 -5.51
C ASP A 96 1.63 -15.63 -4.49
N LYS A 97 0.89 -14.58 -4.09
CA LYS A 97 1.30 -13.61 -3.07
C LYS A 97 0.71 -13.90 -1.69
N THR A 98 -0.13 -14.93 -1.56
CA THR A 98 -0.80 -15.24 -0.28
C THR A 98 0.17 -15.99 0.62
N GLU A 99 0.53 -15.38 1.75
CA GLU A 99 1.48 -15.94 2.72
C GLU A 99 0.76 -16.39 3.99
N HIS A 100 1.19 -17.52 4.56
CA HIS A 100 0.71 -17.98 5.87
C HIS A 100 1.86 -17.93 6.89
N THR A 101 1.78 -17.00 7.84
CA THR A 101 2.77 -16.88 8.92
C THR A 101 2.20 -17.47 10.22
N SER A 102 2.88 -18.45 10.80
CA SER A 102 2.57 -18.94 12.16
C SER A 102 3.40 -18.18 13.19
N VAL A 103 2.76 -17.44 14.07
CA VAL A 103 3.43 -16.75 15.18
C VAL A 103 3.34 -17.63 16.43
N ARG A 104 4.47 -18.22 16.85
CA ARG A 104 4.57 -19.03 18.07
C ARG A 104 5.61 -18.43 19.01
N LYS A 105 5.34 -18.45 20.32
CA LYS A 105 6.23 -17.88 21.36
C LYS A 105 7.65 -18.45 21.34
N HIS A 106 7.83 -19.69 20.87
CA HIS A 106 9.11 -20.40 20.82
C HIS A 106 9.63 -20.62 19.38
N SER A 107 9.02 -19.97 18.38
CA SER A 107 9.51 -19.98 16.99
C SER A 107 10.05 -18.59 16.63
N GLU A 108 11.06 -18.54 15.79
CA GLU A 108 11.60 -17.29 15.22
C GLU A 108 11.18 -17.06 13.76
N GLU A 109 10.37 -17.95 13.19
CA GLU A 109 9.92 -17.88 11.78
C GLU A 109 9.17 -16.58 11.45
N TRP A 110 8.55 -15.95 12.45
CA TRP A 110 7.86 -14.67 12.27
C TRP A 110 8.83 -13.49 12.08
N LYS A 111 10.09 -13.60 12.52
CA LYS A 111 11.07 -12.49 12.41
C LYS A 111 11.43 -12.15 10.97
N THR A 112 11.28 -13.08 10.04
CA THR A 112 11.55 -12.85 8.61
C THR A 112 10.32 -12.39 7.84
N SER A 113 9.14 -12.44 8.46
CA SER A 113 7.88 -12.04 7.82
C SER A 113 7.80 -10.51 7.72
N LYS A 114 7.56 -10.02 6.51
CA LYS A 114 7.42 -8.59 6.22
C LYS A 114 5.95 -8.24 6.03
N LYS A 115 5.49 -7.18 6.67
CA LYS A 115 4.13 -6.61 6.51
C LYS A 115 4.25 -5.11 6.29
N VAL A 116 3.67 -4.61 5.20
CA VAL A 116 3.71 -3.19 4.79
C VAL A 116 5.14 -2.59 4.88
N GLY A 117 6.13 -3.36 4.40
CA GLY A 117 7.54 -2.95 4.38
C GLY A 117 8.28 -3.01 5.73
N SER A 118 7.67 -3.54 6.79
CA SER A 118 8.29 -3.69 8.12
C SER A 118 8.39 -5.16 8.52
N LEU A 119 9.43 -5.55 9.26
CA LEU A 119 9.49 -6.87 9.88
C LEU A 119 8.59 -6.93 11.10
N LEU A 120 7.99 -8.10 11.39
CA LEU A 120 7.22 -8.30 12.61
C LEU A 120 8.14 -8.18 13.84
N GLY A 121 7.65 -7.48 14.88
CA GLY A 121 8.16 -7.53 16.25
C GLY A 121 9.58 -7.00 16.54
N SER A 122 10.12 -6.09 15.74
CA SER A 122 11.41 -5.49 16.07
C SER A 122 11.29 -3.99 16.30
N LYS A 123 11.28 -3.62 17.58
CA LYS A 123 11.64 -2.26 18.02
C LYS A 123 12.95 -1.86 17.33
N GLU A 124 13.85 -2.81 17.17
CA GLU A 124 15.14 -2.71 16.51
C GLU A 124 15.02 -2.32 15.03
N ASP A 125 14.05 -2.85 14.27
CA ASP A 125 13.82 -2.46 12.87
C ASP A 125 13.24 -1.05 12.78
N ILE A 126 12.32 -0.70 13.68
CA ILE A 126 11.77 0.66 13.76
C ILE A 126 12.88 1.65 14.12
N GLU A 127 13.70 1.36 15.13
CA GLU A 127 14.82 2.20 15.53
C GLU A 127 15.90 2.30 14.43
N HIS A 128 16.19 1.20 13.75
CA HIS A 128 17.11 1.19 12.61
C HIS A 128 16.59 2.06 11.46
N ARG A 129 15.29 1.99 11.12
CA ARG A 129 14.69 2.86 10.11
C ARG A 129 14.67 4.32 10.51
N LYS A 130 14.38 4.64 11.78
CA LYS A 130 14.51 6.01 12.30
C LYS A 130 15.94 6.52 12.13
N HIS A 131 16.93 5.70 12.47
CA HIS A 131 18.34 6.04 12.32
C HIS A 131 18.72 6.30 10.85
N LEU A 132 18.35 5.40 9.94
CA LEU A 132 18.59 5.58 8.50
C LEU A 132 17.89 6.82 7.94
N SER A 133 16.65 7.08 8.35
CA SER A 133 15.90 8.29 7.96
C SER A 133 16.59 9.57 8.43
N ASN A 134 17.08 9.60 9.68
CA ASN A 134 17.82 10.75 10.20
C ASN A 134 19.14 10.97 9.44
N ILE A 135 19.87 9.89 9.10
CA ILE A 135 21.07 10.00 8.25
C ILE A 135 20.73 10.58 6.88
N ALA A 136 19.66 10.09 6.24
CA ALA A 136 19.25 10.57 4.92
C ALA A 136 18.79 12.05 4.96
N LEU A 137 18.03 12.42 5.99
CA LEU A 137 17.59 13.79 6.20
C LEU A 137 18.78 14.73 6.40
N ASN A 138 19.73 14.38 7.26
CA ASN A 138 20.93 15.18 7.50
C ASN A 138 21.76 15.38 6.21
N LYS A 139 21.84 14.35 5.36
CA LYS A 139 22.49 14.47 4.03
C LYS A 139 21.73 15.42 3.10
N MET A 140 20.40 15.37 3.12
CA MET A 140 19.56 16.29 2.34
C MET A 140 19.63 17.73 2.86
N GLU A 141 19.67 17.94 4.17
CA GLU A 141 19.82 19.27 4.77
C GLU A 141 21.13 19.93 4.34
N GLN A 142 22.24 19.18 4.27
CA GLN A 142 23.50 19.67 3.69
C GLN A 142 23.30 20.14 2.24
N ILE A 143 22.66 19.33 1.41
CA ILE A 143 22.41 19.69 0.00
C ILE A 143 21.49 20.92 -0.12
N CYS A 144 20.46 21.03 0.71
CA CYS A 144 19.52 22.16 0.71
C CYS A 144 20.16 23.46 1.23
N THR A 145 21.01 23.37 2.26
CA THR A 145 21.75 24.52 2.81
C THR A 145 22.94 24.95 1.95
N GLU A 146 23.58 24.03 1.23
CA GLU A 146 24.63 24.34 0.27
C GLU A 146 24.10 25.03 -0.99
N ARG A 147 22.89 24.67 -1.46
CA ARG A 147 22.22 25.34 -2.58
C ARG A 147 21.70 26.75 -2.28
N THR A 148 21.60 27.10 -1.00
CA THR A 148 21.13 28.42 -0.55
C THR A 148 22.25 29.38 -0.18
N LYS A 149 23.53 28.95 -0.20
CA LYS A 149 24.65 29.90 -0.17
C LYS A 149 24.78 30.55 -1.55
N PRO A 150 24.44 31.85 -1.74
CA PRO A 150 24.84 32.53 -2.95
C PRO A 150 26.36 32.46 -3.01
N SER A 151 26.92 31.99 -4.13
CA SER A 151 28.36 32.06 -4.36
C SER A 151 28.76 33.53 -4.17
N SER A 152 29.66 33.78 -3.23
CA SER A 152 30.22 35.10 -2.95
C SER A 152 30.45 35.85 -4.26
N ALA A 153 29.66 36.90 -4.48
CA ALA A 153 29.85 37.81 -5.60
C ALA A 153 31.29 38.33 -5.51
N GLN A 154 32.08 38.06 -6.54
CA GLN A 154 33.41 38.61 -6.68
C GLN A 154 33.29 40.14 -6.67
N GLU A 155 33.94 40.78 -5.70
CA GLU A 155 34.01 42.22 -5.60
C GLU A 155 34.88 42.74 -6.76
N LEU A 156 34.22 43.10 -7.87
CA LEU A 156 34.86 43.76 -9.00
C LEU A 156 35.10 45.22 -8.63
N SER A 157 36.34 45.57 -8.32
CA SER A 157 36.77 46.96 -8.17
C SER A 157 36.83 47.62 -9.55
N PHE A 158 35.96 48.60 -9.78
CA PHE A 158 36.03 49.47 -10.94
C PHE A 158 37.05 50.57 -10.68
N ILE A 159 38.14 50.57 -11.45
CA ILE A 159 39.07 51.70 -11.54
C ILE A 159 38.43 52.74 -12.48
N THR A 160 38.07 53.89 -11.93
CA THR A 160 37.68 55.08 -12.69
C THR A 160 38.92 55.76 -13.30
N HIS A 161 38.83 56.11 -14.59
CA HIS A 161 39.68 57.08 -15.27
C HIS A 161 38.81 58.19 -15.83
#